data_AF-A0A8J3ZI08-F1
#
_entry.id   AF-A0A8J3ZI08-F1
#
_cell.length_a   1.000
_cell.length_b   1.000
_cell.length_c   1.000
_cell.angle_alpha   90.00
_cell.angle_beta   90.00
_cell.angle_gamma   90.00
#
_symmetry.space_group_name_H-M   'P 1'
#
loop_
_entity.id
_entity.type
_entity.pdbx_description
1 polymer ?
#
loop_
_entity_poly.entity_id
_entity_poly.type
_entity_poly.pdbx_seq_one_letter_code
_entity_poly.pdbx_strand_id
1 'polypeptide(L)'
;MRRILAGLTLVPLLVVSAAGSVSAATVATHEGETFTGTAAAVLTDSTASGGLFLFQDSAFTVSKRVTLSSAATSLVIRLHGDGNLRYEVYADGTKVGTYTETSTAWVDRTVGGSWAAGSHTFGVKPVNVDSQNLYLDKVTLNNTTTSTEQRMQGYVTGYSYWDNTPPGSSEISHPQLHTVAAGAGTYADPITVAVGHTLSGGNDILDWPAGTRFYVPFVRRYFIVEDTCGDGPTPQNGPCHTGYEPPAVTWIDVWVGGGGQSREASDECMENITDVHLVIKDPASNYRVVAGELTANCTTYDEVPTS
;
A
#
# COMPACT_ATOMS: atom_id res chain seq x y z
N MET A 1 28.05 3.23 -57.28
CA MET A 1 27.73 2.38 -56.12
C MET A 1 26.71 3.11 -55.25
N ARG A 2 25.43 2.71 -55.29
CA ARG A 2 24.35 3.27 -54.46
C ARG A 2 24.38 2.57 -53.09
N ARG A 3 24.58 3.33 -52.01
CA ARG A 3 24.39 2.83 -50.64
C ARG A 3 22.91 2.98 -50.27
N ILE A 4 22.29 1.86 -49.91
CA ILE A 4 20.91 1.76 -49.44
C ILE A 4 20.92 2.18 -47.96
N LEU A 5 20.15 3.23 -47.61
CA LEU A 5 19.82 3.52 -46.22
C LEU A 5 18.77 2.50 -45.75
N ALA A 6 19.11 1.67 -44.78
CA ALA A 6 18.13 0.89 -44.03
C ALA A 6 17.44 1.81 -43.02
N GLY A 7 16.15 2.07 -43.24
CA GLY A 7 15.32 2.80 -42.30
C GLY A 7 15.07 1.97 -41.05
N LEU A 8 15.53 2.46 -39.90
CA LEU A 8 15.22 1.91 -38.59
C LEU A 8 13.78 2.33 -38.26
N THR A 9 12.83 1.42 -38.43
CA THR A 9 11.45 1.60 -37.97
C THR A 9 11.44 1.59 -36.44
N LEU A 10 11.26 2.77 -35.83
CA LEU A 10 10.90 2.89 -34.42
C LEU A 10 9.55 2.17 -34.20
N VAL A 11 9.57 1.07 -33.46
CA VAL A 11 8.34 0.48 -32.92
C VAL A 11 7.96 1.33 -31.70
N PRO A 12 6.78 1.96 -31.66
CA PRO A 12 6.34 2.70 -30.48
C PRO A 12 6.16 1.71 -29.33
N LEU A 13 6.88 1.95 -28.23
CA LEU A 13 6.71 1.22 -26.98
C LEU A 13 5.29 1.48 -26.48
N LEU A 14 4.43 0.47 -26.55
CA LEU A 14 3.08 0.52 -26.01
C LEU A 14 3.20 0.54 -24.48
N VAL A 15 3.05 1.71 -23.86
CA VAL A 15 2.88 1.80 -22.41
C VAL A 15 1.51 1.23 -22.10
N VAL A 16 1.46 -0.07 -21.81
CA VAL A 16 0.26 -0.70 -21.25
C VAL A 16 0.19 -0.25 -19.80
N SER A 17 -0.67 0.73 -19.51
CA SER A 17 -1.07 1.03 -18.16
C SER A 17 -1.79 -0.20 -17.60
N ALA A 18 -1.10 -0.97 -16.76
CA ALA A 18 -1.75 -2.00 -15.97
C ALA A 18 -2.83 -1.33 -15.12
N ALA A 19 -4.04 -1.90 -15.11
CA ALA A 19 -5.09 -1.45 -14.21
C ALA A 19 -4.54 -1.57 -12.78
N GLY A 20 -4.41 -0.45 -12.07
CA GLY A 20 -3.85 -0.42 -10.72
C GLY A 20 -4.57 -1.40 -9.81
N SER A 21 -3.81 -2.19 -9.05
CA SER A 21 -4.36 -3.08 -8.05
C SER A 21 -4.93 -2.26 -6.90
N VAL A 22 -6.22 -2.41 -6.66
CA VAL A 22 -6.94 -1.74 -5.59
C VAL A 22 -6.86 -2.63 -4.34
N SER A 23 -5.95 -2.30 -3.42
CA SER A 23 -5.90 -2.96 -2.10
C SER A 23 -6.64 -2.10 -1.07
N ALA A 24 -7.63 -2.70 -0.41
CA ALA A 24 -8.39 -2.08 0.67
C ALA A 24 -7.86 -2.61 2.02
N ALA A 25 -7.17 -1.77 2.77
CA ALA A 25 -6.80 -2.07 4.15
C ALA A 25 -7.93 -1.64 5.09
N THR A 26 -8.37 -2.51 6.00
CA THR A 26 -9.36 -2.14 7.01
C THR A 26 -8.75 -1.19 8.05
N VAL A 27 -9.34 -0.02 8.19
CA VAL A 27 -8.94 1.03 9.13
C VAL A 27 -9.69 0.88 10.45
N ALA A 28 -10.99 0.61 10.39
CA ALA A 28 -11.84 0.43 11.55
C ALA A 28 -13.08 -0.40 11.22
N THR A 29 -13.53 -1.21 12.16
CA THR A 29 -14.82 -1.94 12.09
C THR A 29 -15.61 -1.69 13.36
N HIS A 30 -16.91 -1.45 13.20
CA HIS A 30 -17.84 -1.24 14.29
C HIS A 30 -19.15 -1.95 14.03
N GLU A 31 -19.56 -2.75 15.01
CA GLU A 31 -20.86 -3.43 14.99
C GLU A 31 -22.01 -2.41 15.11
N GLY A 32 -23.12 -2.72 14.48
CA GLY A 32 -24.27 -1.84 14.29
C GLY A 32 -24.93 -1.50 15.62
N GLU A 33 -25.01 -2.44 16.56
CA GLU A 33 -25.57 -2.25 17.90
C GLU A 33 -24.80 -1.22 18.75
N THR A 34 -23.60 -0.82 18.30
CA THR A 34 -22.82 0.24 18.95
C THR A 34 -23.12 1.64 18.42
N PHE A 35 -23.97 1.77 17.40
CA PHE A 35 -24.49 3.05 16.93
C PHE A 35 -25.60 3.54 17.86
N THR A 36 -25.75 4.86 17.95
CA THR A 36 -26.72 5.50 18.84
C THR A 36 -27.66 6.39 18.02
N GLY A 37 -28.94 6.41 18.37
CA GLY A 37 -29.94 7.25 17.72
C GLY A 37 -31.28 7.17 18.43
N THR A 38 -32.14 8.17 18.21
CA THR A 38 -33.50 8.15 18.74
C THR A 38 -34.28 6.99 18.15
N ALA A 39 -35.06 6.30 19.00
CA ALA A 39 -35.94 5.19 18.63
C ALA A 39 -35.25 3.97 17.96
N ALA A 40 -33.92 3.84 18.10
CA ALA A 40 -33.23 2.63 17.67
C ALA A 40 -33.32 1.53 18.73
N ALA A 41 -33.39 0.28 18.29
CA ALA A 41 -33.36 -0.90 19.15
C ALA A 41 -32.24 -1.86 18.72
N VAL A 42 -31.75 -2.69 19.64
CA VAL A 42 -30.81 -3.76 19.33
C VAL A 42 -31.58 -5.07 19.31
N LEU A 43 -31.46 -5.82 18.23
CA LEU A 43 -32.11 -7.10 18.00
C LEU A 43 -31.06 -8.18 17.68
N THR A 44 -31.48 -9.44 17.69
CA THR A 44 -30.62 -10.61 17.46
C THR A 44 -30.91 -11.27 16.12
N ASP A 45 -29.87 -11.63 15.38
CA ASP A 45 -29.93 -12.49 14.20
C ASP A 45 -28.62 -13.28 14.12
N SER A 46 -28.69 -14.61 14.11
CA SER A 46 -27.49 -15.47 14.03
C SER A 46 -26.63 -15.27 12.78
N THR A 47 -27.17 -14.63 11.74
CA THR A 47 -26.47 -14.32 10.49
C THR A 47 -25.86 -12.90 10.46
N ALA A 48 -26.17 -12.08 11.47
CA ALA A 48 -25.50 -10.82 11.74
C ALA A 48 -24.09 -11.07 12.32
N SER A 49 -23.18 -10.14 12.07
CA SER A 49 -21.87 -10.06 12.73
C SER A 49 -22.08 -9.98 14.24
N GLY A 50 -21.39 -10.83 15.00
CA GLY A 50 -21.58 -10.89 16.45
C GLY A 50 -22.97 -11.34 16.93
N GLY A 51 -23.89 -11.68 16.02
CA GLY A 51 -25.25 -12.13 16.33
C GLY A 51 -26.24 -11.03 16.71
N LEU A 52 -25.83 -9.76 16.65
CA LEU A 52 -26.63 -8.58 17.00
C LEU A 52 -26.64 -7.59 15.84
N PHE A 53 -27.69 -6.78 15.78
CA PHE A 53 -27.78 -5.67 14.83
C PHE A 53 -28.64 -4.55 15.40
N LEU A 54 -28.51 -3.37 14.81
CA LEU A 54 -29.34 -2.21 15.13
C LEU A 54 -30.55 -2.13 14.20
N PHE A 55 -31.73 -2.06 14.80
CA PHE A 55 -33.01 -1.83 14.15
C PHE A 55 -33.43 -0.37 14.27
N GLN A 56 -33.93 0.21 13.18
CA GLN A 56 -34.48 1.56 13.14
C GLN A 56 -35.73 1.60 12.23
N ASP A 57 -36.88 1.93 12.81
CA ASP A 57 -38.19 2.07 12.16
C ASP A 57 -38.67 3.53 12.10
N SER A 58 -37.81 4.47 12.47
CA SER A 58 -38.12 5.90 12.45
C SER A 58 -37.12 6.68 11.59
N ALA A 59 -37.53 7.83 11.06
CA ALA A 59 -36.72 8.65 10.18
C ALA A 59 -35.58 9.43 10.91
N PHE A 60 -35.09 8.89 12.03
CA PHE A 60 -33.96 9.43 12.78
C PHE A 60 -32.64 8.79 12.34
N THR A 61 -31.57 9.59 12.32
CA THR A 61 -30.23 9.11 12.02
C THR A 61 -29.68 8.32 13.21
N VAL A 62 -29.18 7.11 12.94
CA VAL A 62 -28.32 6.36 13.87
C VAL A 62 -26.87 6.68 13.54
N SER A 63 -26.07 7.04 14.54
CA SER A 63 -24.71 7.54 14.34
C SER A 63 -23.71 6.98 15.35
N LYS A 64 -22.45 6.93 14.92
CA LYS A 64 -21.31 6.56 15.77
C LYS A 64 -20.13 7.50 15.50
N ARG A 65 -19.49 7.96 16.57
CA ARG A 65 -18.16 8.58 16.50
C ARG A 65 -17.10 7.48 16.40
N VAL A 66 -16.22 7.62 15.43
CA VAL A 66 -15.14 6.68 15.10
C VAL A 66 -13.82 7.43 15.10
N THR A 67 -12.80 6.83 15.71
CA THR A 67 -11.43 7.33 15.63
C THR A 67 -10.65 6.49 14.63
N LEU A 68 -10.19 7.13 13.55
CA LEU A 68 -9.41 6.50 12.49
C LEU A 68 -7.91 6.66 12.78
N SER A 69 -7.18 5.54 12.83
CA SER A 69 -5.72 5.52 13.02
C SER A 69 -4.94 5.95 11.77
N SER A 70 -5.60 5.90 10.60
CA SER A 70 -5.09 6.33 9.30
C SER A 70 -6.25 6.87 8.46
N ALA A 71 -5.96 7.52 7.33
CA ALA A 71 -7.01 8.01 6.44
C ALA A 71 -7.85 6.83 5.88
N ALA A 72 -9.15 7.04 5.67
CA ALA A 72 -10.06 6.09 5.03
C ALA A 72 -10.63 6.70 3.74
N THR A 73 -10.80 5.86 2.72
CA THR A 73 -11.32 6.26 1.40
C THR A 73 -12.63 5.57 1.03
N SER A 74 -13.08 4.62 1.85
CA SER A 74 -14.41 4.02 1.71
C SER A 74 -15.02 3.61 3.05
N LEU A 75 -16.35 3.61 3.07
CA LEU A 75 -17.22 3.16 4.14
C LEU A 75 -18.09 2.02 3.59
N VAL A 76 -17.95 0.82 4.14
CA VAL A 76 -18.78 -0.34 3.82
C VAL A 76 -19.81 -0.51 4.91
N ILE A 77 -21.08 -0.49 4.54
CA ILE A 77 -22.22 -0.60 5.46
C ILE A 77 -22.91 -1.93 5.17
N ARG A 78 -22.85 -2.87 6.11
CA ARG A 78 -23.59 -4.14 6.04
C ARG A 78 -24.98 -3.91 6.60
N LEU A 79 -26.00 -4.03 5.75
CA LEU A 79 -27.38 -3.74 6.10
C LEU A 79 -28.36 -4.55 5.25
N HIS A 80 -29.63 -4.54 5.63
CA HIS A 80 -30.74 -4.87 4.73
C HIS A 80 -31.98 -4.03 5.08
N GLY A 81 -33.05 -4.21 4.30
CA GLY A 81 -34.36 -3.61 4.53
C GLY A 81 -35.49 -4.63 4.42
N ASP A 82 -36.72 -4.14 4.32
CA ASP A 82 -37.93 -4.94 4.06
C ASP A 82 -38.25 -5.07 2.56
N GLY A 83 -37.22 -4.98 1.70
CA GLY A 83 -37.32 -5.19 0.26
C GLY A 83 -37.36 -3.92 -0.62
N ASN A 84 -37.42 -2.72 -0.02
CA ASN A 84 -37.30 -1.45 -0.75
C ASN A 84 -36.88 -0.29 0.17
N LEU A 85 -35.95 -0.53 1.08
CA LEU A 85 -35.46 0.48 2.01
C LEU A 85 -34.73 1.58 1.26
N ARG A 86 -35.13 2.83 1.47
CA ARG A 86 -34.37 4.00 1.04
C ARG A 86 -33.71 4.63 2.26
N TYR A 87 -32.43 4.97 2.14
CA TYR A 87 -31.66 5.53 3.26
C TYR A 87 -30.64 6.57 2.80
N GLU A 88 -30.31 7.48 3.70
CA GLU A 88 -29.27 8.49 3.58
C GLU A 88 -28.07 8.07 4.42
N VAL A 89 -26.86 8.32 3.90
CA VAL A 89 -25.60 8.10 4.63
C VAL A 89 -24.96 9.46 4.90
N TYR A 90 -24.42 9.63 6.10
CA TYR A 90 -23.82 10.86 6.58
C TYR A 90 -22.39 10.61 7.08
N ALA A 91 -21.51 11.58 6.84
CA ALA A 91 -20.21 11.70 7.46
C ALA A 91 -20.06 13.13 8.00
N ASP A 92 -19.69 13.27 9.27
CA ASP A 92 -19.52 14.54 9.98
C ASP A 92 -20.73 15.48 9.83
N GLY A 93 -21.93 14.90 9.91
CA GLY A 93 -23.20 15.62 9.74
C GLY A 93 -23.56 15.98 8.31
N THR A 94 -22.66 15.75 7.34
CA THR A 94 -22.88 16.01 5.92
C THR A 94 -23.39 14.75 5.21
N LYS A 95 -24.45 14.88 4.42
CA LYS A 95 -24.96 13.76 3.62
C LYS A 95 -23.97 13.41 2.51
N VAL A 96 -23.47 12.18 2.51
CA VAL A 96 -22.54 11.66 1.48
C VAL A 96 -23.25 10.87 0.40
N GLY A 97 -24.49 10.43 0.63
CA GLY A 97 -25.25 9.71 -0.39
C GLY A 97 -26.68 9.40 0.00
N THR A 98 -27.45 8.95 -1.00
CA THR A 98 -28.79 8.38 -0.83
C THR A 98 -28.87 7.12 -1.67
N TYR A 99 -29.35 6.04 -1.06
CA TYR A 99 -29.32 4.70 -1.63
C TYR A 99 -30.68 4.02 -1.46
N THR A 100 -30.90 3.00 -2.27
CA THR A 100 -32.03 2.08 -2.15
C THR A 100 -31.48 0.68 -1.99
N GLU A 101 -31.98 -0.06 -1.00
CA GLU A 101 -31.69 -1.47 -0.79
C GLU A 101 -32.97 -2.29 -0.95
N THR A 102 -32.93 -3.24 -1.89
CA THR A 102 -34.05 -4.12 -2.19
C THR A 102 -33.89 -5.51 -1.60
N SER A 103 -32.71 -5.82 -1.06
CA SER A 103 -32.46 -7.09 -0.38
C SER A 103 -33.11 -7.11 1.00
N THR A 104 -33.70 -8.27 1.33
CA THR A 104 -34.11 -8.65 2.70
C THR A 104 -33.05 -9.50 3.40
N ALA A 105 -31.94 -9.82 2.71
CA ALA A 105 -30.77 -10.46 3.28
C ALA A 105 -29.63 -9.44 3.45
N TRP A 106 -28.73 -9.68 4.40
CA TRP A 106 -27.55 -8.85 4.64
C TRP A 106 -26.72 -8.62 3.37
N VAL A 107 -26.50 -7.36 3.03
CA VAL A 107 -25.65 -6.95 1.91
C VAL A 107 -24.68 -5.86 2.33
N ASP A 108 -23.55 -5.80 1.64
CA ASP A 108 -22.53 -4.78 1.85
C ASP A 108 -22.71 -3.64 0.82
N ARG A 109 -22.94 -2.42 1.31
CA ARG A 109 -22.95 -1.21 0.49
C ARG A 109 -21.66 -0.42 0.70
N THR A 110 -20.89 -0.28 -0.38
CA THR A 110 -19.70 0.60 -0.38
C THR A 110 -20.08 2.04 -0.73
N VAL A 111 -19.63 2.97 0.10
CA VAL A 111 -19.72 4.42 -0.08
C VAL A 111 -18.29 4.97 -0.18
N GLY A 112 -17.96 5.62 -1.30
CA GLY A 112 -16.67 6.29 -1.47
C GLY A 112 -16.61 7.59 -0.67
N GLY A 113 -15.43 7.93 -0.16
CA GLY A 113 -15.19 9.19 0.54
C GLY A 113 -13.71 9.48 0.74
N SER A 114 -13.42 10.53 1.50
CA SER A 114 -12.05 10.88 1.91
C SER A 114 -12.12 11.44 3.32
N TRP A 115 -11.64 10.65 4.28
CA TRP A 115 -11.64 10.99 5.69
C TRP A 115 -10.22 10.83 6.22
N ALA A 116 -9.67 11.89 6.80
CA ALA A 116 -8.32 11.87 7.34
C ALA A 116 -8.23 10.96 8.58
N ALA A 117 -7.00 10.69 9.03
CA ALA A 117 -6.81 10.14 10.37
C ALA A 117 -7.41 11.12 11.41
N GLY A 118 -8.03 10.60 12.46
CA GLY A 118 -8.69 11.40 13.48
C GLY A 118 -10.14 10.99 13.75
N SER A 119 -10.87 11.87 14.44
CA SER A 119 -12.24 11.59 14.88
C SER A 119 -13.25 12.03 13.82
N HIS A 120 -14.10 11.10 13.40
CA HIS A 120 -15.21 11.32 12.47
C HIS A 120 -16.52 10.79 13.04
N THR A 121 -17.67 11.29 12.58
CA THR A 121 -18.98 10.74 12.93
C THR A 121 -19.67 10.21 11.68
N PHE A 122 -20.03 8.92 11.68
CA PHE A 122 -20.76 8.31 10.57
C PHE A 122 -22.18 8.00 10.97
N GLY A 123 -23.14 8.18 10.06
CA GLY A 123 -24.54 7.92 10.34
C GLY A 123 -25.34 7.40 9.15
N VAL A 124 -26.41 6.67 9.45
CA VAL A 124 -27.35 6.12 8.49
C VAL A 124 -28.75 6.53 8.92
N LYS A 125 -29.60 6.93 7.97
CA LYS A 125 -30.97 7.38 8.23
C LYS A 125 -31.92 6.75 7.22
N PRO A 126 -32.88 5.90 7.63
CA PRO A 126 -33.94 5.46 6.72
C PRO A 126 -34.88 6.63 6.41
N VAL A 127 -35.41 6.68 5.19
CA VAL A 127 -36.25 7.82 4.73
C VAL A 127 -37.68 7.45 4.34
N ASN A 128 -37.98 6.16 4.13
CA ASN A 128 -39.32 5.67 3.78
C ASN A 128 -39.89 4.72 4.85
N VAL A 129 -39.75 5.14 6.10
CA VAL A 129 -40.05 4.33 7.29
C VAL A 129 -41.52 3.96 7.49
N ASP A 130 -42.43 4.63 6.77
CA ASP A 130 -43.85 4.26 6.77
C ASP A 130 -44.11 2.83 6.27
N SER A 131 -43.13 2.21 5.61
CA SER A 131 -43.26 0.86 5.03
C SER A 131 -41.96 0.05 5.01
N GLN A 132 -40.85 0.58 5.53
CA GLN A 132 -39.52 -0.02 5.41
C GLN A 132 -38.65 0.28 6.62
N ASN A 133 -38.04 -0.74 7.20
CA ASN A 133 -37.13 -0.61 8.33
C ASN A 133 -35.68 -0.71 7.90
N LEU A 134 -34.79 -0.10 8.67
CA LEU A 134 -33.34 -0.30 8.57
C LEU A 134 -32.88 -1.37 9.55
N TYR A 135 -32.13 -2.33 9.04
CA TYR A 135 -31.40 -3.34 9.79
C TYR A 135 -29.91 -3.10 9.53
N LEU A 136 -29.19 -2.53 10.48
CA LEU A 136 -27.77 -2.20 10.38
C LEU A 136 -26.94 -3.19 11.19
N ASP A 137 -26.14 -3.99 10.51
CA ASP A 137 -25.32 -5.04 11.13
C ASP A 137 -23.92 -4.55 11.49
N LYS A 138 -23.17 -3.99 10.53
CA LYS A 138 -21.83 -3.47 10.81
C LYS A 138 -21.41 -2.41 9.83
N VAL A 139 -20.42 -1.64 10.23
CA VAL A 139 -19.77 -0.63 9.40
C VAL A 139 -18.26 -0.84 9.42
N THR A 140 -17.65 -0.87 8.23
CA THR A 140 -16.20 -1.03 8.05
C THR A 140 -15.65 0.12 7.24
N LEU A 141 -14.64 0.82 7.76
CA LEU A 141 -13.89 1.82 7.02
C LEU A 141 -12.63 1.18 6.44
N ASN A 142 -12.42 1.41 5.15
CA ASN A 142 -11.22 0.93 4.48
C ASN A 142 -10.44 2.11 3.88
N ASN A 143 -9.12 1.98 3.93
CA ASN A 143 -8.22 2.77 3.12
C ASN A 143 -7.93 1.96 1.85
N THR A 144 -8.65 2.33 0.80
CA THR A 144 -8.35 1.89 -0.54
C THR A 144 -7.25 2.78 -1.08
N THR A 145 -6.04 2.24 -1.14
CA THR A 145 -4.94 2.87 -1.88
C THR A 145 -5.04 2.40 -3.31
N THR A 146 -5.30 3.33 -4.23
CA THR A 146 -4.98 3.11 -5.64
C THR A 146 -3.47 3.18 -5.75
N SER A 147 -2.81 2.05 -5.59
CA SER A 147 -1.46 1.89 -6.12
C SER A 147 -1.64 1.84 -7.64
N THR A 148 -1.22 2.90 -8.34
CA THR A 148 -0.87 2.76 -9.74
C THR A 148 0.48 2.07 -9.75
N GLU A 149 0.49 0.73 -9.60
CA GLU A 149 1.71 -0.04 -9.72
C GLU A 149 2.46 0.39 -10.98
N GLN A 150 3.70 0.83 -10.82
CA GLN A 150 4.54 1.20 -11.94
C GLN A 150 5.60 0.12 -12.10
N ARG A 151 5.60 -0.53 -13.27
CA ARG A 151 6.61 -1.51 -13.65
C ARG A 151 7.70 -0.81 -14.43
N MET A 152 8.94 -0.94 -13.98
CA MET A 152 10.10 -0.34 -14.62
C MET A 152 11.30 -1.26 -14.52
N GLN A 153 12.28 -1.02 -15.39
CA GLN A 153 13.59 -1.64 -15.27
C GLN A 153 14.42 -0.80 -14.30
N GLY A 154 14.93 -1.43 -13.25
CA GLY A 154 15.82 -0.82 -12.28
C GLY A 154 17.15 -1.56 -12.26
N TYR A 155 18.25 -0.83 -12.20
CA TYR A 155 19.54 -1.42 -11.89
C TYR A 155 19.57 -1.66 -10.38
N VAL A 156 19.57 -2.92 -10.00
CA VAL A 156 19.53 -3.32 -8.59
C VAL A 156 20.94 -3.70 -8.20
N THR A 157 21.47 -3.10 -7.14
CA THR A 157 22.69 -3.55 -6.45
C THR A 157 22.34 -3.92 -5.02
N GLY A 158 23.31 -4.40 -4.26
CA GLY A 158 23.13 -4.58 -2.82
C GLY A 158 24.22 -3.88 -2.01
N TYR A 159 23.86 -3.54 -0.77
CA TYR A 159 24.75 -3.12 0.30
C TYR A 159 24.46 -3.93 1.57
N SER A 160 25.44 -4.05 2.45
CA SER A 160 25.41 -4.94 3.61
C SER A 160 25.89 -4.24 4.87
N TYR A 161 25.77 -4.94 6.00
CA TYR A 161 26.36 -4.52 7.27
C TYR A 161 27.85 -4.19 7.16
N TRP A 162 28.58 -4.87 6.28
CA TRP A 162 30.04 -4.76 6.18
C TRP A 162 30.50 -3.52 5.44
N ASP A 163 29.73 -3.05 4.47
CA ASP A 163 30.06 -1.95 3.56
C ASP A 163 29.06 -0.79 3.61
N ASN A 164 28.09 -0.83 4.53
CA ASN A 164 27.28 0.33 4.88
C ASN A 164 28.17 1.53 5.27
N THR A 165 27.62 2.74 5.25
CA THR A 165 28.31 3.94 5.76
C THR A 165 27.59 4.42 7.02
N PRO A 166 28.14 4.23 8.23
CA PRO A 166 29.48 3.72 8.55
C PRO A 166 29.63 2.18 8.41
N PRO A 167 30.83 1.67 8.07
CA PRO A 167 31.06 0.22 7.94
C PRO A 167 30.87 -0.54 9.24
N GLY A 168 30.32 -1.75 9.17
CA GLY A 168 30.00 -2.54 10.36
C GLY A 168 28.78 -1.99 11.10
N SER A 169 27.82 -1.41 10.38
CA SER A 169 26.61 -0.85 10.96
C SER A 169 25.38 -1.11 10.10
N SER A 170 24.21 -0.94 10.71
CA SER A 170 22.92 -0.90 10.02
C SER A 170 22.29 0.49 10.14
N GLU A 171 23.09 1.55 10.28
CA GLU A 171 22.57 2.91 10.32
C GLU A 171 21.90 3.27 8.98
N ILE A 172 20.87 4.11 9.04
CA ILE A 172 20.09 4.57 7.88
C ILE A 172 19.82 6.07 8.02
N SER A 173 19.69 6.77 6.89
CA SER A 173 19.53 8.22 6.89
C SER A 173 18.07 8.71 6.95
N HIS A 174 17.08 7.90 6.55
CA HIS A 174 15.69 8.31 6.36
C HIS A 174 14.65 7.34 6.97
N PRO A 175 14.69 7.07 8.28
CA PRO A 175 13.82 6.08 8.93
C PRO A 175 12.32 6.39 8.71
N GLN A 176 11.55 5.39 8.28
CA GLN A 176 10.08 5.49 8.12
C GLN A 176 9.35 4.43 8.95
N LEU A 177 9.72 3.17 8.73
CA LEU A 177 9.21 2.00 9.43
C LEU A 177 10.26 1.45 10.39
N HIS A 178 11.52 1.38 9.97
CA HIS A 178 12.65 0.92 10.78
C HIS A 178 13.48 2.09 11.29
N THR A 179 14.20 1.86 12.39
CA THR A 179 15.20 2.79 12.93
C THR A 179 16.63 2.46 12.49
N VAL A 180 16.81 1.33 11.81
CA VAL A 180 18.06 0.78 11.26
C VAL A 180 17.73 -0.05 10.02
N ALA A 181 18.68 -0.31 9.13
CA ALA A 181 18.48 -1.16 7.97
C ALA A 181 18.06 -2.56 8.40
N ALA A 182 16.88 -3.00 7.98
CA ALA A 182 16.23 -4.21 8.48
C ALA A 182 15.15 -4.72 7.50
N GLY A 183 14.31 -5.63 7.99
CA GLY A 183 13.10 -6.11 7.33
C GLY A 183 13.12 -7.60 6.98
N ALA A 184 11.96 -8.25 7.02
CA ALA A 184 11.78 -9.64 6.58
C ALA A 184 11.43 -9.76 5.09
N GLY A 185 11.25 -8.66 4.36
CA GLY A 185 10.95 -8.63 2.92
C GLY A 185 9.48 -8.89 2.59
N THR A 186 8.60 -8.84 3.58
CA THR A 186 7.14 -8.92 3.39
C THR A 186 6.54 -7.55 3.11
N TYR A 187 5.30 -7.45 2.64
CA TYR A 187 4.68 -6.12 2.46
C TYR A 187 4.53 -5.37 3.79
N ALA A 188 4.25 -6.06 4.91
CA ALA A 188 4.11 -5.41 6.21
C ALA A 188 5.45 -5.00 6.81
N ASP A 189 6.51 -5.75 6.47
CA ASP A 189 7.87 -5.60 6.97
C ASP A 189 8.87 -5.69 5.78
N PRO A 190 8.86 -4.68 4.88
CA PRO A 190 9.73 -4.63 3.70
C PRO A 190 11.18 -4.41 4.08
N ILE A 191 12.12 -4.77 3.21
CA ILE A 191 13.55 -4.57 3.47
C ILE A 191 13.96 -3.13 3.15
N THR A 192 14.82 -2.54 3.96
CA THR A 192 15.39 -1.21 3.70
C THR A 192 16.09 -1.18 2.34
N VAL A 193 15.87 -0.13 1.57
CA VAL A 193 16.58 0.12 0.31
C VAL A 193 17.10 1.56 0.31
N ALA A 194 18.32 1.71 -0.21
CA ALA A 194 18.97 2.98 -0.44
C ALA A 194 18.74 3.44 -1.88
N VAL A 195 18.58 4.75 -2.07
CA VAL A 195 18.35 5.36 -3.39
C VAL A 195 19.30 6.53 -3.62
N GLY A 196 19.54 6.86 -4.88
CA GLY A 196 20.28 8.06 -5.25
C GLY A 196 19.62 9.33 -4.70
N HIS A 197 20.42 10.38 -4.57
CA HIS A 197 19.96 11.64 -4.01
C HIS A 197 20.79 12.82 -4.47
N THR A 198 20.22 14.01 -4.33
CA THR A 198 20.85 15.29 -4.67
C THR A 198 20.90 16.20 -3.45
N LEU A 199 22.07 16.80 -3.19
CA LEU A 199 22.20 17.87 -2.21
C LEU A 199 21.92 19.22 -2.90
N SER A 200 20.80 19.86 -2.54
CA SER A 200 20.41 21.17 -3.08
C SER A 200 20.03 22.13 -1.96
N GLY A 201 20.80 23.21 -1.82
CA GLY A 201 20.56 24.24 -0.80
C GLY A 201 20.64 23.71 0.64
N GLY A 202 21.43 22.65 0.88
CA GLY A 202 21.53 21.97 2.17
C GLY A 202 20.40 20.97 2.46
N ASN A 203 19.45 20.81 1.54
CA ASN A 203 18.43 19.76 1.61
C ASN A 203 18.90 18.52 0.87
N ASP A 204 18.62 17.38 1.47
CA ASP A 204 18.75 16.08 0.84
C ASP A 204 17.45 15.75 0.08
N ILE A 205 17.57 15.53 -1.24
CA ILE A 205 16.44 15.24 -2.12
C ILE A 205 16.67 13.87 -2.75
N LEU A 206 15.91 12.88 -2.28
CA LEU A 206 15.96 11.51 -2.78
C LEU A 206 15.33 11.38 -4.17
N ASP A 207 15.89 10.53 -5.02
CA ASP A 207 15.32 10.18 -6.34
C ASP A 207 13.97 9.50 -6.21
N TRP A 208 13.79 8.77 -5.11
CA TRP A 208 12.51 8.24 -4.66
C TRP A 208 12.21 8.75 -3.25
N PRO A 209 11.02 9.32 -2.98
CA PRO A 209 10.68 9.78 -1.65
C PRO A 209 10.80 8.67 -0.61
N ALA A 210 11.28 9.02 0.60
CA ALA A 210 11.31 8.10 1.72
C ALA A 210 9.92 7.49 1.97
N GLY A 211 9.87 6.18 2.22
CA GLY A 211 8.64 5.41 2.40
C GLY A 211 8.06 4.84 1.10
N THR A 212 8.62 5.20 -0.06
CA THR A 212 8.29 4.55 -1.33
C THR A 212 8.55 3.05 -1.21
N ARG A 213 7.60 2.24 -1.65
CA ARG A 213 7.73 0.77 -1.63
C ARG A 213 8.02 0.23 -3.01
N PHE A 214 8.87 -0.78 -3.05
CA PHE A 214 9.13 -1.56 -4.24
C PHE A 214 8.87 -3.03 -3.99
N TYR A 215 8.61 -3.78 -5.06
CA TYR A 215 8.71 -5.22 -5.08
C TYR A 215 9.64 -5.62 -6.23
N VAL A 216 10.63 -6.47 -5.92
CA VAL A 216 11.59 -6.99 -6.90
C VAL A 216 11.31 -8.48 -7.06
N PRO A 217 10.65 -8.91 -8.16
CA PRO A 217 10.24 -10.31 -8.33
C PRO A 217 11.41 -11.30 -8.31
N PHE A 218 12.57 -10.89 -8.86
CA PHE A 218 13.79 -11.70 -8.93
C PHE A 218 14.27 -12.20 -7.56
N VAL A 219 14.04 -11.43 -6.48
CA VAL A 219 14.38 -11.82 -5.09
C VAL A 219 13.14 -12.09 -4.22
N ARG A 220 11.94 -11.95 -4.79
CA ARG A 220 10.62 -12.14 -4.15
C ARG A 220 10.47 -11.43 -2.81
N ARG A 221 10.85 -10.15 -2.78
CA ARG A 221 10.84 -9.33 -1.57
C ARG A 221 10.32 -7.93 -1.87
N TYR A 222 9.68 -7.37 -0.85
CA TYR A 222 9.32 -5.97 -0.81
C TYR A 222 10.45 -5.15 -0.20
N PHE A 223 10.59 -3.92 -0.66
CA PHE A 223 11.56 -2.96 -0.19
C PHE A 223 10.89 -1.62 0.16
N ILE A 224 11.51 -0.86 1.05
CA ILE A 224 11.06 0.48 1.45
C ILE A 224 12.24 1.46 1.47
N VAL A 225 12.07 2.62 0.84
CA VAL A 225 13.11 3.67 0.83
C VAL A 225 13.25 4.26 2.22
N GLU A 226 14.37 3.98 2.86
CA GLU A 226 14.69 4.48 4.20
C GLU A 226 16.13 4.95 4.32
N ASP A 227 16.88 4.95 3.21
CA ASP A 227 18.30 5.22 3.20
C ASP A 227 18.75 5.88 1.90
N THR A 228 19.99 6.38 1.91
CA THR A 228 20.63 7.08 0.79
C THR A 228 21.82 6.29 0.30
N CYS A 229 21.94 6.16 -1.02
CA CYS A 229 23.13 5.64 -1.68
C CYS A 229 23.83 6.77 -2.45
N GLY A 230 25.15 6.82 -2.32
CA GLY A 230 25.99 7.88 -2.88
C GLY A 230 26.57 8.74 -1.76
N ASP A 231 27.89 8.68 -1.59
CA ASP A 231 28.57 9.41 -0.52
C ASP A 231 29.19 10.73 -1.01
N GLY A 232 29.51 11.60 -0.05
CA GLY A 232 30.29 12.81 -0.27
C GLY A 232 29.48 14.06 -0.62
N PRO A 233 30.14 15.15 -1.07
CA PRO A 233 29.49 16.46 -1.24
C PRO A 233 28.68 16.59 -2.55
N THR A 234 28.78 15.62 -3.46
CA THR A 234 28.10 15.65 -4.76
C THR A 234 27.49 14.30 -5.14
N PRO A 235 26.58 13.75 -4.31
CA PRO A 235 25.97 12.43 -4.56
C PRO A 235 25.19 12.37 -5.88
N GLN A 236 24.69 13.51 -6.37
CA GLN A 236 24.03 13.64 -7.67
C GLN A 236 24.91 13.32 -8.89
N ASN A 237 26.21 13.08 -8.71
CA ASN A 237 27.12 12.68 -9.78
C ASN A 237 27.65 11.26 -9.58
N GLY A 238 27.13 10.53 -8.59
CA GLY A 238 27.66 9.26 -8.13
C GLY A 238 26.73 8.07 -8.40
N PRO A 239 27.08 6.92 -7.79
CA PRO A 239 26.24 5.72 -7.76
C PRO A 239 24.82 6.01 -7.29
N CYS A 240 23.89 5.15 -7.69
CA CYS A 240 22.46 5.22 -7.37
C CYS A 240 21.68 6.42 -7.91
N HIS A 241 22.34 7.51 -8.30
CA HIS A 241 21.73 8.64 -9.02
C HIS A 241 21.99 8.58 -10.54
N THR A 242 23.20 8.16 -10.93
CA THR A 242 23.66 8.08 -12.32
C THR A 242 24.40 6.78 -12.60
N GLY A 243 24.72 6.50 -13.86
CA GLY A 243 25.64 5.41 -14.23
C GLY A 243 25.02 4.01 -14.33
N TYR A 244 23.71 3.87 -14.11
CA TYR A 244 23.00 2.61 -14.33
C TYR A 244 22.90 2.24 -15.81
N GLU A 245 22.91 0.94 -16.10
CA GLU A 245 22.91 0.41 -17.46
C GLU A 245 21.51 0.46 -18.11
N PRO A 246 21.38 0.88 -19.39
CA PRO A 246 20.13 0.71 -20.12
C PRO A 246 19.73 -0.77 -20.19
N PRO A 247 18.43 -1.13 -20.07
CA PRO A 247 17.26 -0.26 -20.12
C PRO A 247 16.80 0.29 -18.76
N ALA A 248 17.61 0.20 -17.70
CA ALA A 248 17.22 0.74 -16.41
C ALA A 248 16.91 2.24 -16.50
N VAL A 249 15.93 2.67 -15.71
CA VAL A 249 15.52 4.09 -15.57
C VAL A 249 15.72 4.60 -14.14
N THR A 250 16.21 3.73 -13.27
CA THR A 250 16.49 4.01 -11.86
C THR A 250 17.54 3.03 -11.36
N TRP A 251 18.18 3.38 -10.24
CA TRP A 251 19.08 2.51 -9.52
C TRP A 251 18.64 2.46 -8.05
N ILE A 252 18.41 1.25 -7.55
CA ILE A 252 18.13 0.99 -6.14
C ILE A 252 19.21 0.06 -5.56
N ASP A 253 19.65 0.34 -4.34
CA ASP A 253 20.69 -0.42 -3.67
C ASP A 253 20.10 -1.08 -2.43
N VAL A 254 19.90 -2.40 -2.49
CA VAL A 254 19.06 -3.11 -1.50
C VAL A 254 19.88 -3.60 -0.32
N TRP A 255 19.35 -3.46 0.89
CA TRP A 255 19.98 -4.02 2.08
C TRP A 255 19.96 -5.55 2.02
N VAL A 256 21.13 -6.17 1.96
CA VAL A 256 21.23 -7.64 1.96
C VAL A 256 21.32 -8.24 3.35
N GLY A 257 21.64 -7.42 4.37
CA GLY A 257 21.94 -7.87 5.73
C GLY A 257 23.44 -8.07 5.96
N GLY A 258 23.83 -9.16 6.61
CA GLY A 258 25.23 -9.57 6.76
C GLY A 258 25.79 -9.55 8.18
N GLY A 259 25.13 -8.90 9.14
CA GLY A 259 25.66 -8.75 10.52
C GLY A 259 25.83 -10.07 11.28
N GLY A 260 25.12 -11.12 10.86
CA GLY A 260 25.28 -12.49 11.37
C GLY A 260 25.98 -13.46 10.39
N GLN A 261 26.44 -12.97 9.24
CA GLN A 261 27.07 -13.76 8.18
C GLN A 261 28.51 -13.28 7.94
N SER A 262 29.30 -14.00 7.14
CA SER A 262 30.63 -13.48 6.76
C SER A 262 30.49 -12.38 5.72
N ARG A 263 31.50 -11.50 5.66
CA ARG A 263 31.57 -10.46 4.62
C ARG A 263 31.51 -11.07 3.22
N GLU A 264 32.24 -12.17 3.02
CA GLU A 264 32.30 -12.86 1.73
C GLU A 264 30.93 -13.37 1.29
N ALA A 265 30.09 -13.86 2.22
CA ALA A 265 28.73 -14.30 1.90
C ALA A 265 27.82 -13.13 1.52
N SER A 266 28.01 -11.96 2.15
CA SER A 266 27.32 -10.73 1.76
C SER A 266 27.79 -10.27 0.38
N ASP A 267 29.09 -10.20 0.13
CA ASP A 267 29.68 -9.78 -1.15
C ASP A 267 29.20 -10.69 -2.30
N GLU A 268 29.25 -12.02 -2.13
CA GLU A 268 28.72 -12.98 -3.12
C GLU A 268 27.22 -12.76 -3.37
N CYS A 269 26.44 -12.43 -2.34
CA CYS A 269 25.03 -12.16 -2.51
C CYS A 269 24.77 -10.86 -3.29
N MET A 270 25.50 -9.79 -2.97
CA MET A 270 25.40 -8.50 -3.65
C MET A 270 25.81 -8.62 -5.12
N GLU A 271 26.90 -9.35 -5.42
CA GLU A 271 27.32 -9.64 -6.79
C GLU A 271 26.24 -10.44 -7.55
N ASN A 272 25.64 -11.45 -6.93
CA ASN A 272 24.65 -12.31 -7.56
C ASN A 272 23.33 -11.61 -7.92
N ILE A 273 22.96 -10.54 -7.20
CA ILE A 273 21.75 -9.76 -7.48
C ILE A 273 22.01 -8.51 -8.32
N THR A 274 23.27 -8.21 -8.64
CA THR A 274 23.64 -6.98 -9.35
C THR A 274 23.39 -7.11 -10.85
N ASP A 275 22.24 -6.61 -11.32
CA ASP A 275 21.89 -6.51 -12.73
C ASP A 275 20.68 -5.56 -12.92
N VAL A 276 20.26 -5.37 -14.17
CA VAL A 276 18.98 -4.74 -14.50
C VAL A 276 17.84 -5.74 -14.31
N HIS A 277 16.94 -5.42 -13.39
CA HIS A 277 15.77 -6.25 -13.05
C HIS A 277 14.46 -5.48 -13.13
N LEU A 278 13.36 -6.22 -13.28
CA LEU A 278 12.02 -5.65 -13.06
C LEU A 278 11.87 -5.18 -11.61
N VAL A 279 11.52 -3.91 -11.44
CA VAL A 279 11.15 -3.27 -10.16
C VAL A 279 9.70 -2.77 -10.28
N ILE A 280 8.86 -3.13 -9.32
CA ILE A 280 7.47 -2.66 -9.23
C ILE A 280 7.38 -1.61 -8.13
N LYS A 281 7.18 -0.36 -8.50
CA LYS A 281 6.90 0.72 -7.55
C LYS A 281 5.46 0.73 -7.11
N ASP A 282 5.25 1.04 -5.84
CA ASP A 282 3.98 1.01 -5.13
C ASP A 282 3.25 -0.31 -5.40
N PRO A 283 3.87 -1.48 -5.12
CA PRO A 283 3.31 -2.77 -5.47
C PRO A 283 2.05 -3.09 -4.67
N ALA A 284 1.20 -3.98 -5.20
CA ALA A 284 0.18 -4.68 -4.45
C ALA A 284 0.81 -5.44 -3.27
N SER A 285 0.06 -5.67 -2.20
CA SER A 285 0.56 -6.30 -0.98
C SER A 285 0.60 -7.83 -1.01
N ASN A 286 0.14 -8.44 -2.10
CA ASN A 286 -0.15 -9.86 -2.19
C ASN A 286 0.79 -10.64 -3.12
N TYR A 287 1.89 -10.06 -3.60
CA TYR A 287 2.92 -10.85 -4.26
C TYR A 287 3.56 -11.87 -3.30
N ARG A 288 3.97 -13.00 -3.87
CA ARG A 288 4.65 -14.08 -3.21
C ARG A 288 5.96 -13.60 -2.58
N VAL A 289 6.19 -13.98 -1.32
CA VAL A 289 7.39 -13.57 -0.57
C VAL A 289 8.25 -14.76 -0.18
N VAL A 290 9.56 -14.54 -0.18
CA VAL A 290 10.53 -15.39 0.53
C VAL A 290 11.06 -14.58 1.70
N ALA A 291 10.50 -14.87 2.89
CA ALA A 291 10.76 -14.07 4.07
C ALA A 291 12.17 -14.29 4.62
N GLY A 292 12.71 -13.25 5.24
CA GLY A 292 14.03 -13.21 5.84
C GLY A 292 15.03 -12.39 5.04
N GLU A 293 16.13 -12.08 5.71
CA GLU A 293 17.31 -11.40 5.18
C GLU A 293 17.78 -12.01 3.85
N LEU A 294 18.27 -11.19 2.91
CA LEU A 294 18.70 -11.70 1.59
C LEU A 294 19.92 -12.61 1.73
N THR A 295 20.96 -12.19 2.46
CA THR A 295 22.21 -12.98 2.58
C THR A 295 21.97 -14.37 3.18
N ALA A 296 20.89 -14.58 3.96
CA ALA A 296 20.60 -15.88 4.58
C ALA A 296 20.32 -17.01 3.56
N ASN A 297 19.83 -16.69 2.37
CA ASN A 297 19.57 -17.70 1.32
C ASN A 297 19.91 -17.26 -0.11
N CYS A 298 20.16 -15.96 -0.32
CA CYS A 298 20.41 -15.24 -1.57
C CYS A 298 19.81 -15.86 -2.83
N THR A 299 18.59 -16.38 -2.71
CA THR A 299 17.98 -17.18 -3.76
C THR A 299 17.29 -16.25 -4.74
N THR A 300 17.52 -16.51 -6.03
CA THR A 300 16.93 -15.75 -7.13
C THR A 300 15.85 -16.55 -7.85
N TYR A 301 14.96 -15.86 -8.55
CA TYR A 301 13.75 -16.40 -9.16
C TYR A 301 13.50 -15.77 -10.54
N ASP A 302 12.48 -16.26 -11.24
CA ASP A 302 11.99 -15.55 -12.42
C ASP A 302 11.51 -14.13 -12.09
N GLU A 303 11.53 -13.26 -13.09
CA GLU A 303 11.07 -11.89 -12.94
C GLU A 303 9.55 -11.74 -13.07
N VAL A 304 8.79 -12.83 -13.03
CA VAL A 304 7.33 -12.77 -13.18
C VAL A 304 6.70 -12.55 -11.80
N PRO A 305 6.00 -11.43 -11.58
CA PRO A 305 5.30 -11.22 -10.33
C PRO A 305 4.20 -12.28 -10.17
N THR A 306 4.26 -13.05 -9.10
CA THR A 306 3.27 -14.10 -8.78
C THR A 306 2.60 -13.74 -7.46
N SER A 307 1.28 -13.89 -7.39
CA SER A 307 0.47 -13.69 -6.18
C SER A 307 0.15 -15.02 -5.50
#